data_AF-A0A7X3I596-F1
#
_entry.id   AF-A0A7X3I596-F1
#
_cell.length_a   1.000
_cell.length_b   1.000
_cell.length_c   1.000
_cell.angle_alpha   90.00
_cell.angle_beta   90.00
_cell.angle_gamma   90.00
#
_symmetry.space_group_name_H-M   'P 1'
#
loop_
_entity.id
_entity.type
_entity.pdbx_description
1 polymer ?
#
loop_
_entity_poly.entity_id
_entity_poly.type
_entity_poly.pdbx_seq_one_letter_code
_entity_poly.pdbx_strand_id
1 'polypeptide(L)'
;MTVTNNCSMTVGEIALVVSDGIFYCPSRAKLADDQISDASHFYLVQAYGQLAIHKRSMKLADCWAAHQLAATPNGRHYVRQWIRHWQAYGTWKAGYGSPEQRIANVRSCCACGV
;
A
#
# COMPACT_ATOMS: atom_id res chain seq x y z
N MET A 1 1.68 15.48 -10.32
CA MET A 1 0.71 14.62 -9.61
C MET A 1 0.61 15.14 -8.18
N THR A 2 -0.59 15.34 -7.64
CA THR A 2 -0.78 16.02 -6.35
C THR A 2 -1.25 15.05 -5.29
N VAL A 3 -0.61 15.07 -4.12
CA VAL A 3 -1.07 14.40 -2.91
C VAL A 3 -1.71 15.44 -2.01
N THR A 4 -2.97 15.24 -1.65
CA THR A 4 -3.73 16.15 -0.79
C THR A 4 -4.04 15.46 0.54
N ASN A 5 -3.61 16.08 1.65
CA ASN A 5 -3.91 15.59 2.98
C ASN A 5 -5.38 15.88 3.32
N ASN A 6 -6.23 14.87 3.22
CA ASN A 6 -7.64 14.99 3.57
C ASN A 6 -8.26 13.63 3.89
N CYS A 7 -8.42 13.36 5.20
CA CYS A 7 -8.99 12.10 5.68
C CYS A 7 -10.48 11.90 5.35
N SER A 8 -11.27 12.95 5.16
CA SER A 8 -12.68 12.78 4.81
C SER A 8 -12.87 12.24 3.40
N MET A 9 -11.88 12.45 2.53
CA MET A 9 -11.88 12.00 1.14
C MET A 9 -11.35 10.57 0.96
N THR A 10 -10.68 9.98 1.94
CA THR A 10 -10.10 8.63 1.81
C THR A 10 -11.06 7.48 2.14
N VAL A 11 -12.29 7.80 2.58
CA VAL A 11 -13.32 6.80 2.93
C VAL A 11 -12.81 5.74 3.92
N GLY A 12 -11.94 6.16 4.84
CA GLY A 12 -11.36 5.29 5.87
C GLY A 12 -10.05 4.58 5.47
N GLU A 13 -9.60 4.69 4.22
CA GLU A 13 -8.29 4.17 3.78
C GLU A 13 -7.15 5.15 4.12
N ILE A 14 -5.91 4.66 4.10
CA ILE A 14 -4.70 5.49 4.31
C ILE A 14 -4.45 6.41 3.11
N ALA A 15 -4.60 5.87 1.90
CA ALA A 15 -4.48 6.61 0.66
C ALA A 15 -5.58 6.15 -0.31
N LEU A 16 -6.20 7.09 -1.02
CA LEU A 16 -7.23 6.81 -2.02
C LEU A 16 -6.95 7.63 -3.29
N VAL A 17 -7.06 6.97 -4.44
CA VAL A 17 -6.94 7.64 -5.73
C VAL A 17 -8.31 8.10 -6.22
N VAL A 18 -8.47 9.41 -6.41
CA VAL A 18 -9.68 10.03 -6.96
C VAL A 18 -9.28 10.84 -8.19
N SER A 19 -9.94 10.55 -9.33
CA SER A 19 -9.50 11.03 -10.66
C SER A 19 -7.98 10.82 -10.86
N ASP A 20 -7.20 11.86 -11.14
CA ASP A 20 -5.74 11.80 -11.33
C ASP A 20 -4.92 12.22 -10.10
N GLY A 21 -5.55 12.30 -8.92
CA GLY A 21 -4.92 12.73 -7.67
C GLY A 21 -4.98 11.67 -6.57
N ILE A 22 -4.16 11.85 -5.53
CA ILE A 22 -4.18 11.03 -4.32
C ILE A 22 -4.68 11.88 -3.15
N PHE A 23 -5.69 11.37 -2.45
CA PHE A 23 -5.99 11.81 -1.10
C PHE A 23 -5.26 10.92 -0.10
N TYR A 24 -4.56 11.53 0.85
CA TYR A 24 -3.82 10.85 1.91
C TYR A 24 -4.41 11.22 3.27
N CYS A 25 -4.51 10.25 4.17
CA CYS A 25 -5.00 10.45 5.53
C CYS A 25 -3.87 10.23 6.55
N PRO A 26 -3.21 11.31 7.02
CA PRO A 26 -2.09 11.22 7.94
C PRO A 26 -2.42 10.51 9.27
N SER A 27 -3.64 10.67 9.80
CA SER A 27 -4.02 10.02 11.05
C SER A 27 -4.16 8.50 10.89
N ARG A 28 -4.69 8.02 9.77
CA ARG A 28 -4.75 6.57 9.46
C ARG A 28 -3.37 5.99 9.20
N ALA A 29 -2.51 6.73 8.51
CA ALA A 29 -1.12 6.34 8.33
C ALA A 29 -0.41 6.19 9.68
N LYS A 30 -0.56 7.19 10.56
CA LYS A 30 -0.03 7.15 11.91
C LYS A 30 -0.54 5.95 12.70
N LEU A 31 -1.83 5.63 12.62
CA LEU A 31 -2.38 4.45 13.30
C LEU A 31 -1.74 3.13 12.80
N ALA A 32 -1.47 3.01 11.50
CA ALA A 32 -0.77 1.85 10.97
C ALA A 32 0.69 1.80 11.42
N ASP A 33 1.37 2.95 11.47
CA ASP A 33 2.76 3.05 11.92
C ASP A 33 2.92 2.83 13.43
N ASP A 34 1.91 3.19 14.23
CA ASP A 34 1.86 2.91 15.66
C ASP A 34 1.64 1.40 15.92
N GLN A 35 1.00 0.67 14.98
CA GLN A 35 0.87 -0.79 15.03
C GLN A 35 2.16 -1.49 14.60
N ILE A 36 2.70 -1.11 13.44
CA ILE A 36 3.98 -1.58 12.91
C ILE A 36 4.67 -0.41 12.22
N SER A 37 5.80 0.02 12.79
CA SER A 37 6.56 1.17 12.30
C SER A 37 6.82 1.10 10.79
N ASP A 38 6.57 2.21 10.10
CA ASP A 38 6.73 2.42 8.66
C ASP A 38 5.85 1.57 7.74
N ALA A 39 4.85 0.85 8.27
CA ALA A 39 3.92 0.08 7.45
C ALA A 39 3.07 0.96 6.52
N SER A 40 2.80 2.21 6.90
CA SER A 40 1.96 3.13 6.14
C SER A 40 2.57 3.52 4.78
N HIS A 41 3.92 3.48 4.68
CA HIS A 41 4.66 3.91 3.49
C HIS A 41 4.21 3.16 2.22
N PHE A 42 3.99 1.85 2.34
CA PHE A 42 3.59 1.01 1.21
C PHE A 42 2.24 1.44 0.63
N TYR A 43 1.29 1.90 1.44
CA TYR A 43 -0.04 2.31 0.97
C TYR A 43 0.03 3.55 0.07
N LEU A 44 0.95 4.47 0.37
CA LEU A 44 1.17 5.64 -0.47
C LEU A 44 1.79 5.25 -1.82
N VAL A 45 2.79 4.37 -1.82
CA VAL A 45 3.41 3.84 -3.05
C VAL A 45 2.38 3.05 -3.87
N GLN A 46 1.52 2.27 -3.23
CA GLN A 46 0.40 1.59 -3.89
C GLN A 46 -0.54 2.58 -4.60
N ALA A 47 -0.87 3.72 -3.96
CA ALA A 47 -1.73 4.72 -4.58
C ALA A 47 -1.10 5.34 -5.83
N TYR A 48 0.23 5.54 -5.86
CA TYR A 48 0.94 5.87 -7.10
C TYR A 48 0.83 4.76 -8.15
N GLY A 49 0.98 3.50 -7.74
CA GLY A 49 0.80 2.36 -8.62
C GLY A 49 -0.59 2.29 -9.23
N GLN A 50 -1.64 2.56 -8.46
CA GLN A 50 -3.01 2.65 -8.95
C GLN A 50 -3.14 3.70 -10.07
N LEU A 51 -2.50 4.86 -9.96
CA LEU A 51 -2.52 5.87 -11.03
C LEU A 51 -1.72 5.42 -12.26
N ALA A 52 -0.53 4.85 -12.05
CA ALA A 52 0.32 4.37 -13.12
C ALA A 52 -0.35 3.30 -14.00
N ILE A 53 -1.25 2.49 -13.41
CA ILE A 53 -1.99 1.45 -14.13
C ILE A 53 -3.43 1.87 -14.49
N HIS A 54 -3.78 3.16 -14.41
CA HIS A 54 -5.13 3.66 -14.66
C HIS A 54 -6.23 2.93 -13.86
N LYS A 55 -5.97 2.71 -12.56
CA LYS A 55 -6.88 2.13 -11.56
C LYS A 55 -7.42 0.74 -11.93
N ARG A 56 -6.74 0.01 -12.81
CA ARG A 56 -7.19 -1.28 -13.34
C ARG A 56 -7.35 -2.37 -12.29
N SER A 57 -6.51 -2.39 -11.24
CA SER A 57 -6.55 -3.45 -10.23
C SER A 57 -5.74 -3.10 -8.98
N MET A 58 -6.29 -3.39 -7.80
CA MET A 58 -5.54 -3.29 -6.54
C MET A 58 -4.37 -4.27 -6.47
N LYS A 59 -4.55 -5.49 -6.98
CA LYS A 59 -3.48 -6.50 -7.00
C LYS A 59 -2.31 -6.07 -7.89
N LEU A 60 -2.61 -5.46 -9.04
CA LEU A 60 -1.57 -4.91 -9.92
C LEU A 60 -0.90 -3.69 -9.29
N ALA A 61 -1.62 -2.87 -8.53
CA ALA A 61 -1.04 -1.74 -7.80
C ALA A 61 -0.14 -2.19 -6.64
N ASP A 62 -0.54 -3.22 -5.88
CA ASP A 62 0.31 -3.89 -4.88
C ASP A 62 1.60 -4.41 -5.53
N CYS A 63 1.47 -5.06 -6.69
CA CYS A 63 2.60 -5.60 -7.46
C CYS A 63 3.55 -4.50 -7.93
N TRP A 64 2.99 -3.42 -8.49
CA TRP A 64 3.75 -2.26 -8.93
C TRP A 64 4.50 -1.63 -7.76
N ALA A 65 3.84 -1.43 -6.61
CA ALA A 65 4.48 -0.86 -5.43
C ALA A 65 5.61 -1.73 -4.89
N ALA A 66 5.40 -3.05 -4.86
CA ALA A 66 6.43 -4.00 -4.48
C ALA A 66 7.67 -3.91 -5.40
N HIS A 67 7.46 -3.82 -6.72
CA HIS A 67 8.55 -3.65 -7.68
C HIS A 67 9.31 -2.33 -7.49
N GLN A 68 8.59 -1.20 -7.33
CA GLN A 68 9.23 0.09 -7.13
C GLN A 68 10.04 0.11 -5.83
N LEU A 69 9.46 -0.40 -4.73
CA LEU A 69 10.16 -0.48 -3.46
C LEU A 69 11.38 -1.41 -3.54
N ALA A 70 11.30 -2.55 -4.23
CA ALA A 70 12.43 -3.44 -4.40
C ALA A 70 13.65 -2.77 -5.06
N ALA A 71 13.41 -1.79 -5.95
CA ALA A 71 14.44 -1.06 -6.68
C ALA A 71 14.98 0.19 -5.95
N THR A 72 14.42 0.55 -4.80
CA THR A 72 14.81 1.76 -4.05
C THR A 72 15.66 1.43 -2.82
N PRO A 73 16.58 2.33 -2.41
CA PRO A 73 17.26 2.22 -1.13
C PRO A 73 16.25 2.07 0.01
N ASN A 74 16.48 1.12 0.90
CA ASN A 74 15.59 0.76 2.01
C ASN A 74 14.19 0.26 1.64
N GLY A 75 13.80 0.15 0.37
CA GLY A 75 12.41 -0.21 0.04
C GLY A 75 11.99 -1.62 0.51
N ARG A 76 12.93 -2.57 0.59
CA ARG A 76 12.70 -3.89 1.21
C ARG A 76 12.30 -3.81 2.69
N HIS A 77 12.69 -2.76 3.41
CA HIS A 77 12.22 -2.53 4.78
C HIS A 77 10.72 -2.22 4.78
N TYR A 78 10.27 -1.24 3.98
CA TYR A 78 8.86 -0.87 3.89
C TYR A 78 7.96 -2.04 3.47
N VAL A 79 8.42 -2.88 2.52
CA VAL A 79 7.69 -4.10 2.15
C VAL A 79 7.59 -5.07 3.34
N ARG A 80 8.67 -5.30 4.10
CA ARG A 80 8.63 -6.18 5.28
C ARG A 80 7.70 -5.66 6.38
N GLN A 81 7.73 -4.36 6.67
CA GLN A 81 6.86 -3.77 7.69
C GLN A 81 5.39 -3.86 7.27
N TRP A 82 5.10 -3.60 6.00
CA TRP A 82 3.76 -3.77 5.46
C TRP A 82 3.28 -5.24 5.52
N ILE A 83 4.14 -6.22 5.19
CA ILE A 83 3.79 -7.65 5.33
C ILE A 83 3.48 -7.98 6.80
N ARG A 84 4.32 -7.54 7.75
CA ARG A 84 4.08 -7.75 9.19
C ARG A 84 2.77 -7.13 9.66
N HIS A 85 2.45 -5.93 9.19
CA HIS A 85 1.18 -5.25 9.46
C HIS A 85 0.00 -6.08 8.96
N TRP A 86 0.08 -6.61 7.74
CA TRP A 86 -0.97 -7.45 7.16
C TRP A 86 -1.10 -8.82 7.84
N GLN A 87 -0.01 -9.40 8.31
CA GLN A 87 -0.05 -10.66 9.07
C GLN A 87 -0.77 -10.49 10.41
N ALA A 88 -0.61 -9.34 11.08
CA ALA A 88 -1.17 -9.11 12.41
C ALA A 88 -2.56 -8.47 12.39
N TYR A 89 -2.83 -7.57 11.43
CA TYR A 89 -4.01 -6.71 11.41
C TYR A 89 -4.78 -6.72 10.09
N GLY A 90 -4.29 -7.45 9.09
CA GLY A 90 -4.93 -7.54 7.79
C GLY A 90 -6.31 -8.19 7.87
N THR A 91 -7.23 -7.72 7.04
CA THR A 91 -8.57 -8.31 6.92
C THR A 91 -8.91 -8.57 5.45
N TRP A 92 -9.86 -9.48 5.22
CA TRP A 92 -10.36 -9.75 3.89
C TRP A 92 -11.06 -8.51 3.31
N LYS A 93 -10.77 -8.16 2.06
CA LYS A 93 -11.64 -7.29 1.24
C LYS A 93 -11.69 -7.78 -0.20
N ALA A 94 -12.82 -7.53 -0.86
CA ALA A 94 -13.07 -7.96 -2.23
C ALA A 94 -11.97 -7.56 -3.25
N GLY A 95 -11.33 -6.40 -3.07
CA GLY A 95 -10.30 -5.90 -3.99
C GLY A 95 -8.97 -6.64 -3.98
N TYR A 96 -8.63 -7.33 -2.88
CA TYR A 96 -7.33 -8.01 -2.72
C TYR A 96 -7.42 -9.47 -2.24
N GLY A 97 -8.55 -9.88 -1.67
CA GLY A 97 -8.75 -11.21 -1.10
C GLY A 97 -8.37 -11.27 0.38
N SER A 98 -7.97 -12.46 0.84
CA SER A 98 -7.49 -12.66 2.21
C SER A 98 -6.12 -11.99 2.43
N PRO A 99 -5.72 -11.74 3.70
CA PRO A 99 -4.38 -11.24 4.00
C PRO A 99 -3.26 -12.09 3.39
N GLU A 100 -3.37 -13.42 3.45
CA GLU A 100 -2.39 -14.35 2.91
C GLU A 100 -2.28 -14.22 1.39
N GLN A 101 -3.42 -14.11 0.69
CA GLN A 101 -3.46 -13.91 -0.76
C GLN A 101 -2.81 -12.59 -1.15
N ARG A 102 -3.07 -11.52 -0.40
CA ARG A 102 -2.51 -10.20 -0.67
C ARG A 102 -1.00 -10.17 -0.43
N ILE A 103 -0.53 -10.76 0.67
CA ILE A 103 0.90 -10.91 0.98
C ILE A 103 1.58 -11.75 -0.10
N ALA A 104 1.00 -12.88 -0.50
CA ALA A 104 1.56 -13.73 -1.56
C ALA A 104 1.73 -12.97 -2.89
N ASN A 105 0.75 -12.13 -3.26
CA ASN A 105 0.84 -11.27 -4.44
C ASN A 105 2.02 -10.29 -4.34
N VAL A 106 2.18 -9.60 -3.20
CA VAL A 106 3.29 -8.66 -2.98
C VAL A 106 4.66 -9.36 -3.01
N ARG A 107 4.77 -10.53 -2.38
CA ARG A 107 6.01 -11.34 -2.38
C ARG A 107 6.43 -11.78 -3.76
N SER A 108 5.48 -12.30 -4.54
CA SER A 108 5.65 -12.69 -5.93
C SER A 108 6.27 -11.56 -6.76
N CYS A 109 5.76 -10.34 -6.60
CA CYS A 109 6.21 -9.18 -7.38
C CYS A 109 7.50 -8.53 -6.86
N CYS A 110 7.76 -8.54 -5.55
CA CYS A 110 8.98 -7.91 -5.03
C CYS A 110 10.26 -8.61 -5.53
N ALA A 111 10.21 -9.92 -5.72
CA ALA A 111 11.37 -10.78 -6.06
C ALA A 111 12.60 -10.55 -5.14
N CYS A 112 12.37 -10.02 -3.94
CA CYS A 112 13.40 -9.45 -3.07
C CYS A 112 13.67 -10.28 -1.80
N GLY A 113 13.09 -11.48 -1.70
CA GLY A 113 13.31 -12.46 -0.62
C GLY A 113 12.66 -12.12 0.73
N VAL A 114 11.51 -11.43 0.72
CA VAL A 114 10.73 -11.00 1.90
C VAL A 114 9.47 -11.82 2.13
#